data_AF-A0AAW6KLB1-F1
#
_entry.id   AF-A0AAW6KLB1-F1
#
_cell.length_a   1.000
_cell.length_b   1.000
_cell.length_c   1.000
_cell.angle_alpha   90.00
_cell.angle_beta   90.00
_cell.angle_gamma   90.00
#
_symmetry.space_group_name_H-M   'P 1'
#
loop_
_entity.id
_entity.type
_entity.pdbx_description
1 polymer ?
#
loop_
_entity_poly.entity_id
_entity_poly.type
_entity_poly.pdbx_seq_one_letter_code
_entity_poly.pdbx_strand_id
1 'polypeptide(L)'
;GSKASDGGAGTDADRLFRHIVRSGHSSTLEHLSFTFAIEGVSRALLAQLTRHRVGFSFSVQSQRYVRMGSDDKIGGFDYVMPNSVKGSTVKEALFRAAMRSHQEDYDALRAQGVPAEDARAVLPQAAATNLVMTANLRSLLEFYSKRKPGKGAQKEIADLAEALRQEVVNVEPWTAQFFEEV
;
A
#
# COMPACT_ATOMS: atom_id res chain seq x y z
N GLY A 1 17.56 -26.87 -10.89
CA GLY A 1 16.84 -28.12 -11.15
C GLY A 1 16.93 -28.48 -12.62
N SER A 2 16.46 -29.67 -13.01
CA SER A 2 16.31 -30.07 -14.41
C SER A 2 15.35 -29.11 -15.14
N LYS A 3 15.54 -28.94 -16.45
CA LYS A 3 14.63 -28.15 -17.30
C LYS A 3 13.21 -28.74 -17.21
N ALA A 4 12.20 -27.87 -17.22
CA ALA A 4 10.81 -28.29 -17.09
C ALA A 4 10.43 -29.39 -18.12
N SER A 5 9.91 -30.51 -17.61
CA SER A 5 9.57 -31.70 -18.41
C SER A 5 8.33 -31.53 -19.29
N ASP A 6 7.53 -30.48 -19.06
CA ASP A 6 6.33 -30.13 -19.85
C ASP A 6 6.64 -29.24 -21.07
N GLY A 7 7.93 -28.91 -21.30
CA GLY A 7 8.33 -27.96 -22.33
C GLY A 7 8.02 -26.49 -21.98
N GLY A 8 7.52 -26.23 -20.77
CA GLY A 8 7.27 -24.88 -20.26
C GLY A 8 8.56 -24.14 -19.88
N ALA A 9 8.40 -22.86 -19.52
CA ALA A 9 9.52 -22.06 -19.03
C ALA A 9 10.01 -22.55 -17.66
N GLY A 10 11.33 -22.41 -17.44
CA GLY A 10 11.99 -22.68 -16.17
C GLY A 10 12.38 -24.14 -15.93
N THR A 11 12.35 -24.53 -14.67
CA THR A 11 12.77 -25.83 -14.14
C THR A 11 11.57 -26.74 -13.84
N ASP A 12 11.83 -28.01 -13.53
CA ASP A 12 10.80 -28.94 -13.08
C ASP A 12 10.09 -28.49 -11.77
N ALA A 13 10.77 -27.71 -10.93
CA ALA A 13 10.15 -27.11 -9.76
C ALA A 13 9.09 -26.07 -10.18
N ASP A 14 9.40 -25.22 -11.16
CA ASP A 14 8.45 -24.23 -11.69
C ASP A 14 7.22 -24.90 -12.33
N ARG A 15 7.44 -26.01 -13.04
CA ARG A 15 6.35 -26.87 -13.55
C ARG A 15 5.46 -27.38 -12.42
N LEU A 16 6.07 -27.88 -11.34
CA LEU A 16 5.33 -28.37 -10.17
C LEU A 16 4.53 -27.24 -9.52
N PHE A 17 5.12 -26.05 -9.34
CA PHE A 17 4.42 -24.89 -8.78
C PHE A 17 3.21 -24.50 -9.62
N ARG A 18 3.37 -24.39 -10.95
CA ARG A 18 2.23 -24.16 -11.86
C ARG A 18 1.12 -25.20 -11.70
N HIS A 19 1.49 -26.48 -11.65
CA HIS A 19 0.52 -27.56 -11.51
C HIS A 19 -0.25 -27.45 -10.18
N ILE A 20 0.43 -27.23 -9.06
CA ILE A 20 -0.17 -27.06 -7.73
C ILE A 20 -1.18 -25.90 -7.74
N VAL A 21 -0.78 -24.74 -8.27
CA VAL A 21 -1.65 -23.55 -8.30
C VAL A 21 -2.86 -23.77 -9.21
N ARG A 22 -2.68 -24.32 -10.43
CA ARG A 22 -3.77 -24.62 -11.37
C ARG A 22 -4.76 -25.66 -10.84
N SER A 23 -4.30 -26.59 -10.03
CA SER A 23 -5.15 -27.57 -9.35
C SER A 23 -5.89 -27.00 -8.14
N GLY A 24 -5.73 -25.71 -7.82
CA GLY A 24 -6.41 -25.04 -6.71
C GLY A 24 -5.77 -25.26 -5.34
N HIS A 25 -4.60 -25.91 -5.26
CA HIS A 25 -3.86 -26.20 -4.03
C HIS A 25 -3.08 -24.97 -3.51
N SER A 26 -3.77 -23.83 -3.43
CA SER A 26 -3.22 -22.51 -3.09
C SER A 26 -2.74 -22.36 -1.64
N SER A 27 -3.12 -23.27 -0.74
CA SER A 27 -2.65 -23.27 0.66
C SER A 27 -1.14 -23.39 0.78
N THR A 28 -0.49 -24.06 -0.18
CA THR A 28 0.98 -24.17 -0.24
C THR A 28 1.68 -22.80 -0.37
N LEU A 29 1.01 -21.80 -0.97
CA LEU A 29 1.53 -20.45 -1.12
C LEU A 29 1.42 -19.62 0.17
N GLU A 30 0.69 -20.08 1.19
CA GLU A 30 0.53 -19.35 2.45
C GLU A 30 1.81 -19.37 3.31
N HIS A 31 2.72 -20.31 3.05
CA HIS A 31 4.00 -20.42 3.73
C HIS A 31 5.03 -19.38 3.27
N LEU A 32 4.81 -18.75 2.11
CA LEU A 32 5.68 -17.72 1.56
C LEU A 32 5.18 -16.37 2.02
N SER A 33 5.92 -15.70 2.91
CA SER A 33 5.55 -14.39 3.46
C SER A 33 6.53 -13.31 3.05
N PHE A 34 5.99 -12.13 2.71
CA PHE A 34 6.75 -10.95 2.35
C PHE A 34 6.40 -9.82 3.33
N THR A 35 7.41 -9.11 3.79
CA THR A 35 7.25 -7.94 4.67
C THR A 35 7.79 -6.71 3.97
N PHE A 36 6.95 -5.68 3.88
CA PHE A 36 7.23 -4.43 3.19
C PHE A 36 7.23 -3.27 4.18
N ALA A 37 8.20 -2.37 4.05
CA ALA A 37 8.08 -1.01 4.56
C ALA A 37 7.46 -0.15 3.45
N ILE A 38 6.31 0.45 3.74
CA ILE A 38 5.54 1.26 2.79
C ILE A 38 5.46 2.66 3.37
N GLU A 39 5.87 3.65 2.59
CA GLU A 39 5.95 5.05 3.02
C GLU A 39 5.17 5.97 2.08
N GLY A 40 4.71 7.10 2.62
CA GLY A 40 4.14 8.17 1.82
C GLY A 40 2.81 7.81 1.14
N VAL A 41 2.02 6.89 1.71
CA VAL A 41 0.67 6.56 1.21
C VAL A 41 -0.40 7.33 1.98
N SER A 42 -1.52 7.64 1.34
CA SER A 42 -2.59 8.41 1.95
C SER A 42 -3.37 7.60 2.99
N ARG A 43 -4.00 8.30 3.94
CA ARG A 43 -4.99 7.69 4.85
C ARG A 43 -6.16 7.07 4.08
N ALA A 44 -6.56 7.64 2.94
CA ALA A 44 -7.58 7.06 2.06
C ALA A 44 -7.18 5.70 1.48
N LEU A 45 -5.92 5.55 1.05
CA LEU A 45 -5.38 4.27 0.60
C LEU A 45 -5.34 3.29 1.77
N LEU A 46 -4.82 3.71 2.92
CA LEU A 46 -4.71 2.86 4.11
C LEU A 46 -6.07 2.24 4.46
N ALA A 47 -7.14 3.05 4.45
CA ALA A 47 -8.50 2.59 4.77
C ALA A 47 -9.03 1.51 3.82
N GLN A 48 -8.55 1.45 2.57
CA GLN A 48 -8.85 0.38 1.64
C GLN A 48 -7.96 -0.84 1.85
N LEU A 49 -6.67 -0.61 2.08
CA LEU A 49 -5.66 -1.65 2.24
C LEU A 49 -5.95 -2.52 3.48
N THR A 50 -6.29 -1.92 4.61
CA THR A 50 -6.54 -2.65 5.87
C THR A 50 -7.84 -3.48 5.86
N ARG A 51 -8.62 -3.44 4.78
CA ARG A 51 -9.78 -4.35 4.57
C ARG A 51 -9.35 -5.74 4.14
N HIS A 52 -8.11 -5.90 3.68
CA HIS A 52 -7.49 -7.19 3.39
C HIS A 52 -6.99 -7.79 4.70
N ARG A 53 -7.74 -8.77 5.22
CA ARG A 53 -7.54 -9.32 6.58
C ARG A 53 -6.76 -10.63 6.58
N VAL A 54 -7.13 -11.55 5.69
CA VAL A 54 -6.61 -12.92 5.69
C VAL A 54 -5.18 -12.91 5.17
N GLY A 55 -4.25 -13.41 5.97
CA GLY A 55 -2.83 -13.48 5.60
C GLY A 55 -2.15 -12.12 5.48
N PHE A 56 -2.73 -11.05 6.04
CA PHE A 56 -2.11 -9.73 6.16
C PHE A 56 -1.86 -9.40 7.64
N SER A 57 -0.82 -8.59 7.90
CA SER A 57 -0.53 -8.01 9.20
C SER A 57 0.01 -6.60 9.00
N PHE A 58 -0.44 -5.64 9.82
CA PHE A 58 -0.12 -4.23 9.65
C PHE A 58 0.43 -3.63 10.95
N SER A 59 1.47 -2.82 10.83
CA SER A 59 1.93 -1.89 11.86
C SER A 59 1.97 -0.50 11.26
N VAL A 60 1.05 0.36 11.67
CA VAL A 60 0.81 1.66 11.03
C VAL A 60 1.29 2.79 11.93
N GLN A 61 1.90 3.81 11.34
CA GLN A 61 2.26 5.04 12.04
C GLN A 61 1.01 5.68 12.68
N SER A 62 1.04 5.77 14.01
CA SER A 62 -0.05 6.33 14.80
C SER A 62 0.05 7.85 14.91
N GLN A 63 -0.99 8.56 14.48
CA GLN A 63 -1.15 10.00 14.72
C GLN A 63 -1.39 10.37 16.19
N ARG A 64 -1.55 9.39 17.10
CA ARG A 64 -1.62 9.65 18.56
C ARG A 64 -0.24 9.90 19.14
N TYR A 65 0.75 9.17 18.62
CA TYR A 65 2.12 9.14 19.15
C TYR A 65 3.09 9.94 18.28
N VAL A 66 2.93 9.84 16.95
CA VAL A 66 3.64 10.69 16.00
C VAL A 66 2.79 11.92 15.77
N ARG A 67 3.13 12.97 16.53
CA ARG A 67 2.48 14.27 16.47
C ARG A 67 2.83 14.98 15.15
N MET A 68 1.84 15.68 14.60
CA MET A 68 1.87 16.20 13.23
C MET A 68 2.00 17.73 13.20
N GLY A 69 2.49 18.34 14.27
CA GLY A 69 2.59 19.78 14.37
C GLY A 69 3.79 20.32 13.61
N SER A 70 3.70 21.58 13.19
CA SER A 70 4.81 22.26 12.49
C SER A 70 6.09 22.32 13.33
N ASP A 71 5.96 22.39 14.66
CA ASP A 71 7.08 22.40 15.61
C ASP A 71 7.46 21.01 16.15
N ASP A 72 6.74 19.95 15.75
CA ASP A 72 7.09 18.59 16.12
C ASP A 72 8.25 18.07 15.26
N LYS A 73 8.86 16.95 15.66
CA LYS A 73 10.04 16.35 15.01
C LYS A 73 9.89 16.16 13.48
N ILE A 74 8.67 15.96 13.00
CA ILE A 74 8.39 15.70 11.58
C ILE A 74 8.12 16.98 10.77
N GLY A 75 7.93 18.13 11.41
CA GLY A 75 7.75 19.43 10.74
C GLY A 75 6.40 19.61 10.03
N GLY A 76 5.31 19.07 10.59
CA GLY A 76 3.97 19.08 9.98
C GLY A 76 3.57 17.73 9.39
N PHE A 77 2.30 17.59 8.97
CA PHE A 77 1.86 16.41 8.21
C PHE A 77 2.24 16.55 6.73
N ASP A 78 2.70 15.44 6.14
CA ASP A 78 2.85 15.32 4.69
C ASP A 78 1.56 14.77 4.06
N TYR A 79 1.40 14.88 2.74
CA TYR A 79 0.18 14.47 2.04
C TYR A 79 0.40 13.94 0.62
N VAL A 80 -0.50 13.06 0.18
CA VAL A 80 -0.51 12.53 -1.18
C VAL A 80 -1.47 13.33 -2.05
N MET A 81 -0.93 13.98 -3.08
CA MET A 81 -1.73 14.67 -4.08
C MET A 81 -2.21 13.68 -5.17
N PRO A 82 -3.53 13.59 -5.43
CA PRO A 82 -4.05 12.72 -6.50
C PRO A 82 -3.57 13.15 -7.89
N ASN A 83 -3.33 12.19 -8.78
CA ASN A 83 -2.86 12.47 -10.15
C ASN A 83 -3.86 13.32 -10.97
N SER A 84 -5.14 13.29 -10.65
CA SER A 84 -6.17 14.14 -11.30
C SER A 84 -6.10 15.62 -10.91
N VAL A 85 -5.35 15.94 -9.85
CA VAL A 85 -5.06 17.30 -9.37
C VAL A 85 -3.74 17.81 -9.96
N LYS A 86 -2.75 16.93 -10.14
CA LYS A 86 -1.43 17.25 -10.70
C LYS A 86 -1.51 17.78 -12.13
N GLY A 87 -0.54 18.62 -12.51
CA GLY A 87 -0.38 19.16 -13.87
C GLY A 87 -1.29 20.34 -14.19
N SER A 88 -2.08 20.83 -13.23
CA SER A 88 -2.91 22.02 -13.36
C SER A 88 -2.58 23.00 -12.24
N THR A 89 -2.04 24.16 -12.60
CA THR A 89 -1.66 25.21 -11.65
C THR A 89 -2.79 25.57 -10.69
N VAL A 90 -4.02 25.68 -11.21
CA VAL A 90 -5.20 26.05 -10.40
C VAL A 90 -5.59 24.93 -9.44
N LYS A 91 -5.69 23.69 -9.92
CA LYS A 91 -6.07 22.55 -9.06
C LYS A 91 -5.04 22.29 -7.97
N GLU A 92 -3.75 22.35 -8.33
CA GLU A 92 -2.66 22.19 -7.37
C GLU A 92 -2.65 23.30 -6.33
N ALA A 93 -2.86 24.55 -6.73
CA ALA A 93 -2.94 25.68 -5.80
C ALA A 93 -4.10 25.53 -4.81
N LEU A 94 -5.28 25.13 -5.29
CA LEU A 94 -6.45 24.86 -4.45
C LEU A 94 -6.17 23.74 -3.44
N PHE A 95 -5.58 22.63 -3.91
CA PHE A 95 -5.27 21.50 -3.05
C PHE A 95 -4.23 21.88 -1.98
N ARG A 96 -3.14 22.55 -2.38
CA ARG A 96 -2.09 22.99 -1.45
C ARG A 96 -2.62 24.00 -0.43
N ALA A 97 -3.52 24.90 -0.83
CA ALA A 97 -4.17 25.83 0.09
C ALA A 97 -4.98 25.09 1.16
N ALA A 98 -5.77 24.08 0.77
CA ALA A 98 -6.50 23.26 1.72
C ALA A 98 -5.56 22.53 2.70
N MET A 99 -4.46 21.94 2.21
CA MET A 99 -3.49 21.25 3.08
C MET A 99 -2.84 22.22 4.09
N ARG A 100 -2.50 23.44 3.66
CA ARG A 100 -2.00 24.47 4.59
C ARG A 100 -3.02 24.83 5.66
N SER A 101 -4.27 25.06 5.27
CA SER A 101 -5.35 25.35 6.22
C SER A 101 -5.49 24.25 7.27
N HIS A 102 -5.46 22.97 6.85
CA HIS A 102 -5.52 21.85 7.79
C HIS A 102 -4.32 21.80 8.77
N GLN A 103 -3.13 22.22 8.32
CA GLN A 103 -1.94 22.29 9.19
C GLN A 103 -2.10 23.41 10.22
N GLU A 104 -2.50 24.58 9.76
CA GLU A 104 -2.77 25.75 10.61
C GLU A 104 -3.85 25.43 11.66
N ASP A 105 -4.94 24.78 11.25
CA ASP A 105 -6.02 24.35 12.15
C ASP A 105 -5.52 23.33 13.18
N TYR A 106 -4.72 22.35 12.77
CA TYR A 106 -4.12 21.36 13.68
C TYR A 106 -3.22 22.04 14.71
N ASP A 107 -2.32 22.92 14.27
CA ASP A 107 -1.39 23.63 15.15
C ASP A 107 -2.13 24.57 16.11
N ALA A 108 -3.16 25.27 15.63
CA ALA A 108 -4.00 26.14 16.45
C ALA A 108 -4.73 25.36 17.55
N LEU A 109 -5.33 24.21 17.23
CA LEU A 109 -5.97 23.34 18.23
C LEU A 109 -4.96 22.85 19.28
N ARG A 110 -3.77 22.44 18.84
CA ARG A 110 -2.69 22.02 19.74
C ARG A 110 -2.24 23.15 20.67
N ALA A 111 -2.12 24.38 20.16
CA ALA A 111 -1.77 25.56 20.95
C ALA A 111 -2.82 25.91 22.01
N GLN A 112 -4.10 25.56 21.78
CA GLN A 112 -5.18 25.67 22.77
C GLN A 112 -5.23 24.49 23.77
N GLY A 113 -4.24 23.59 23.74
CA GLY A 113 -4.15 22.47 24.67
C GLY A 113 -4.92 21.21 24.26
N VAL A 114 -5.54 21.18 23.07
CA VAL A 114 -6.25 19.98 22.58
C VAL A 114 -5.24 18.84 22.36
N PRO A 115 -5.42 17.64 22.93
CA PRO A 115 -4.52 16.51 22.73
C PRO A 115 -4.34 16.13 21.26
N ALA A 116 -3.16 15.60 20.89
CA ALA A 116 -2.86 15.25 19.49
C ALA A 116 -3.83 14.20 18.91
N GLU A 117 -4.36 13.31 19.75
CA GLU A 117 -5.32 12.29 19.32
C GLU A 117 -6.71 12.84 18.97
N ASP A 118 -7.05 14.04 19.43
CA ASP A 118 -8.29 14.73 19.10
C ASP A 118 -8.04 15.78 18.00
N ALA A 119 -6.96 16.57 18.12
CA ALA A 119 -6.59 17.59 17.15
C ALA A 119 -6.44 17.00 15.73
N ARG A 120 -5.93 15.77 15.60
CA ARG A 120 -5.80 15.10 14.28
C ARG A 120 -7.12 14.90 13.53
N ALA A 121 -8.28 15.09 14.16
CA ALA A 121 -9.58 14.97 13.51
C ALA A 121 -9.77 15.97 12.35
N VAL A 122 -9.02 17.08 12.35
CA VAL A 122 -9.03 18.04 11.23
C VAL A 122 -8.11 17.63 10.07
N LEU A 123 -7.25 16.62 10.25
CA LEU A 123 -6.32 16.21 9.19
C LEU A 123 -7.07 15.47 8.06
N PRO A 124 -6.72 15.77 6.79
CA PRO A 124 -7.46 15.27 5.65
C PRO A 124 -7.14 13.80 5.34
N GLN A 125 -8.00 13.15 4.55
CA GLN A 125 -7.75 11.80 4.01
C GLN A 125 -6.50 11.70 3.13
N ALA A 126 -6.03 12.83 2.61
CA ALA A 126 -4.78 12.93 1.85
C ALA A 126 -3.53 12.88 2.74
N ALA A 127 -3.66 13.05 4.07
CA ALA A 127 -2.52 12.99 4.98
C ALA A 127 -1.76 11.67 4.79
N ALA A 128 -0.44 11.75 4.67
CA ALA A 128 0.44 10.64 4.44
C ALA A 128 0.64 9.82 5.72
N THR A 129 0.91 8.54 5.55
CA THR A 129 1.25 7.63 6.62
C THR A 129 2.22 6.57 6.12
N ASN A 130 3.08 6.13 7.02
CA ASN A 130 3.96 4.99 6.79
C ASN A 130 3.39 3.77 7.52
N LEU A 131 3.71 2.59 7.01
CA LEU A 131 3.32 1.32 7.61
C LEU A 131 4.31 0.21 7.25
N VAL A 132 4.42 -0.77 8.15
CA VAL A 132 4.97 -2.08 7.83
C VAL A 132 3.79 -3.01 7.57
N MET A 133 3.85 -3.73 6.45
CA MET A 133 2.84 -4.71 6.05
C MET A 133 3.51 -6.05 5.80
N THR A 134 3.02 -7.11 6.43
CA THR A 134 3.38 -8.49 6.06
C THR A 134 2.20 -9.15 5.38
N ALA A 135 2.46 -9.87 4.28
CA ALA A 135 1.44 -10.68 3.64
C ALA A 135 2.01 -11.97 3.05
N ASN A 136 1.22 -13.06 3.10
CA ASN A 136 1.59 -14.29 2.40
C ASN A 136 1.28 -14.21 0.89
N LEU A 137 1.93 -15.04 0.08
CA LEU A 137 1.83 -14.97 -1.38
C LEU A 137 0.39 -15.22 -1.87
N ARG A 138 -0.33 -16.18 -1.27
CA ARG A 138 -1.74 -16.43 -1.60
C ARG A 138 -2.59 -15.16 -1.45
N SER A 139 -2.47 -14.52 -0.30
CA SER A 139 -3.20 -13.30 0.04
C SER A 139 -2.77 -12.10 -0.81
N LEU A 140 -1.49 -12.00 -1.18
CA LEU A 140 -0.99 -10.98 -2.10
C LEU A 140 -1.55 -11.16 -3.52
N LEU A 141 -1.63 -12.38 -4.03
CA LEU A 141 -2.25 -12.65 -5.33
C LEU A 141 -3.75 -12.29 -5.34
N GLU A 142 -4.47 -12.61 -4.26
CA GLU A 142 -5.87 -12.21 -4.11
C GLU A 142 -6.05 -10.68 -3.97
N PHE A 143 -5.14 -10.01 -3.27
CA PHE A 143 -5.11 -8.55 -3.20
C PHE A 143 -4.86 -7.96 -4.59
N TYR A 144 -3.86 -8.46 -5.30
CA TYR A 144 -3.49 -7.98 -6.63
C TYR A 144 -4.63 -8.17 -7.63
N SER A 145 -5.30 -9.32 -7.66
CA SER A 145 -6.42 -9.56 -8.58
C SER A 145 -7.57 -8.54 -8.43
N LYS A 146 -7.77 -8.03 -7.21
CA LYS A 146 -8.78 -7.00 -6.89
C LYS A 146 -8.29 -5.57 -7.09
N ARG A 147 -6.98 -5.32 -6.95
CA ARG A 147 -6.41 -3.97 -6.89
C ARG A 147 -5.55 -3.59 -8.08
N LYS A 148 -5.17 -4.52 -8.95
CA LYS A 148 -4.34 -4.25 -10.12
C LYS A 148 -4.92 -3.17 -11.03
N PRO A 149 -4.08 -2.43 -11.77
CA PRO A 149 -4.53 -1.42 -12.72
C PRO A 149 -5.60 -1.94 -13.70
N GLY A 150 -6.56 -1.09 -14.05
CA GLY A 150 -7.63 -1.43 -15.01
C GLY A 150 -8.82 -2.22 -14.45
N LYS A 151 -8.82 -2.61 -13.16
CA LYS A 151 -9.95 -3.30 -12.51
C LYS A 151 -10.91 -2.38 -11.74
N GLY A 152 -10.87 -1.07 -11.99
CA GLY A 152 -11.72 -0.08 -11.32
C GLY A 152 -11.28 0.31 -9.90
N ALA A 153 -10.11 -0.18 -9.45
CA ALA A 153 -9.50 0.28 -8.20
C ALA A 153 -9.03 1.74 -8.31
N GLN A 154 -9.04 2.46 -7.18
CA GLN A 154 -8.46 3.81 -7.12
C GLN A 154 -6.97 3.74 -7.52
N LYS A 155 -6.52 4.73 -8.29
CA LYS A 155 -5.16 4.76 -8.85
C LYS A 155 -4.05 4.52 -7.81
N GLU A 156 -4.13 5.14 -6.64
CA GLU A 156 -3.07 5.02 -5.62
C GLU A 156 -2.90 3.58 -5.10
N ILE A 157 -3.99 2.87 -4.79
CA ILE A 157 -3.90 1.47 -4.33
C ILE A 157 -3.55 0.52 -5.48
N ALA A 158 -3.89 0.87 -6.72
CA ALA A 158 -3.45 0.12 -7.90
C ALA A 158 -1.95 0.27 -8.16
N ASP A 159 -1.42 1.47 -7.94
CA ASP A 159 0.02 1.74 -8.03
C ASP A 159 0.78 1.01 -6.92
N LEU A 160 0.24 0.99 -5.70
CA LEU A 160 0.80 0.17 -4.62
C LEU A 160 0.77 -1.32 -4.98
N ALA A 161 -0.33 -1.83 -5.56
CA ALA A 161 -0.42 -3.23 -5.93
C ALA A 161 0.62 -3.63 -6.97
N GLU A 162 0.89 -2.76 -7.94
CA GLU A 162 1.93 -2.97 -8.93
C GLU A 162 3.34 -2.88 -8.33
N ALA A 163 3.59 -1.93 -7.43
CA ALA A 163 4.87 -1.83 -6.72
C ALA A 163 5.16 -3.09 -5.88
N LEU A 164 4.16 -3.57 -5.13
CA LEU A 164 4.29 -4.80 -4.34
C LEU A 164 4.57 -6.03 -5.23
N ARG A 165 3.89 -6.13 -6.38
CA ARG A 165 4.16 -7.18 -7.36
C ARG A 165 5.61 -7.14 -7.83
N GLN A 166 6.11 -5.95 -8.19
CA GLN A 166 7.49 -5.78 -8.66
C GLN A 166 8.49 -6.22 -7.59
N GLU A 167 8.33 -5.79 -6.34
CA GLU A 167 9.23 -6.19 -5.25
C GLU A 167 9.21 -7.70 -4.99
N VAL A 168 8.04 -8.34 -5.04
CA VAL A 168 7.93 -9.81 -4.92
C VAL A 168 8.67 -10.51 -6.06
N VAL A 169 8.45 -10.08 -7.30
CA VAL A 169 9.09 -10.68 -8.49
C VAL A 169 10.60 -10.43 -8.51
N ASN A 170 11.06 -9.29 -7.99
CA ASN A 170 12.49 -8.99 -7.89
C ASN A 170 13.23 -9.99 -6.99
N VAL A 171 12.62 -10.39 -5.87
CA VAL A 171 13.21 -11.34 -4.91
C VAL A 171 12.95 -12.79 -5.33
N GLU A 172 11.74 -13.09 -5.84
CA GLU A 172 11.31 -14.43 -6.23
C GLU A 172 10.77 -14.45 -7.68
N PRO A 173 11.63 -14.44 -8.71
CA PRO A 173 11.21 -14.26 -10.10
C PRO A 173 10.21 -15.29 -10.62
N TRP A 174 10.23 -16.52 -10.10
CA TRP A 174 9.29 -17.59 -10.47
C TRP A 174 7.84 -17.26 -10.12
N THR A 175 7.60 -16.30 -9.23
CA THR A 175 6.24 -15.88 -8.85
C THR A 175 5.54 -15.02 -9.92
N ALA A 176 6.29 -14.45 -10.87
CA ALA A 176 5.76 -13.52 -11.88
C ALA A 176 4.54 -14.08 -12.62
N GLN A 177 4.62 -15.35 -13.01
CA GLN A 177 3.56 -16.04 -13.75
C GLN A 177 2.20 -16.04 -13.02
N PHE A 178 2.19 -16.09 -11.67
CA PHE A 178 0.93 -16.12 -10.93
C PHE A 178 0.25 -14.77 -10.86
N PHE A 179 1.00 -13.67 -10.95
CA PHE A 179 0.41 -12.33 -11.01
C PHE A 179 -0.19 -12.00 -12.38
N GLU A 180 0.31 -12.65 -13.44
CA GLU A 180 -0.22 -12.52 -14.80
C GLU A 180 -1.53 -13.30 -14.99
N GLU A 181 -1.67 -14.44 -14.29
CA GLU A 181 -2.83 -15.32 -14.36
C GLU A 181 -4.06 -14.81 -13.57
N VAL A 182 -3.87 -13.92 -12.59
CA VAL A 182 -4.95 -13.35 -11.73
C VAL A 182 -5.34 -11.94 -12.15
#